data_AF-A0A955PT12-F1
#
_entry.id   AF-A0A955PT12-F1
#
_cell.length_a   1.000
_cell.length_b   1.000
_cell.length_c   1.000
_cell.angle_alpha   90.00
_cell.angle_beta   90.00
_cell.angle_gamma   90.00
#
_symmetry.space_group_name_H-M   'P 1'
#
loop_
_entity.id
_entity.type
_entity.pdbx_description
1 polymer ?
#
loop_
_entity_poly.entity_id
_entity_poly.type
_entity_poly.pdbx_seq_one_letter_code
_entity_poly.pdbx_strand_id
1 'polypeptide(L)'
;TVPAPTSVIRHRFLTGGPDGVDNDDYPEGYVGPTATDEDSGTGGEVILTGANRGGREEEALKGSEVFVEEVDGAILNAPSVEEAGFFACAKKAAEAAASNPFSPDAMRCSPDKYVYSRTHTNWKVRRLYRHVDVDNPPGRFADDPNTPPTFSLQEKSVSFAFNDTTETETIEANGLMQDLFGGGPISYPVRNPKTTRTQTEYDNYGNVTREIDYGLVDPNAPENVSFMDDEIVTQTVYALSESALQNWLIRLPAIQRVEDENGVFVSESRNFYDGQEFVGLPLGEVGDRGLAKREEIFLTEDPASLPPLETYAESLIDRPGDPRLSVEATLVN
;
A
#
# COMPACT_ATOMS: atom_id res chain seq x y z
N THR A 1 13.16 41.69 8.24
CA THR A 1 12.27 40.52 8.41
C THR A 1 12.68 39.51 7.37
N VAL A 2 13.10 38.32 7.80
CA VAL A 2 13.32 37.22 6.85
C VAL A 2 11.93 36.78 6.38
N PRO A 3 11.65 36.71 5.08
CA PRO A 3 10.38 36.19 4.61
C PRO A 3 10.26 34.74 5.10
N ALA A 4 9.13 34.39 5.71
CA ALA A 4 8.85 33.01 6.02
C ALA A 4 8.80 32.19 4.72
N PRO A 5 9.11 30.89 4.78
CA PRO A 5 8.85 30.00 3.65
C PRO A 5 7.36 30.06 3.28
N THR A 6 7.04 29.75 2.03
CA THR A 6 5.64 29.69 1.56
C THR A 6 4.92 28.49 2.14
N SER A 7 5.61 27.36 2.25
CA SER A 7 5.08 26.13 2.85
C SER A 7 6.13 25.41 3.69
N VAL A 8 5.64 24.58 4.60
CA VAL A 8 6.39 23.64 5.43
C VAL A 8 5.79 22.27 5.22
N ILE A 9 6.59 21.31 4.77
CA ILE A 9 6.18 19.92 4.62
C ILE A 9 6.71 19.13 5.80
N ARG A 10 5.84 18.33 6.42
CA ARG A 10 6.21 17.42 7.51
C ARG A 10 6.02 15.98 7.05
N HIS A 11 6.94 15.12 7.47
CA HIS A 11 6.93 13.70 7.17
C HIS A 11 7.00 12.90 8.47
N ARG A 12 6.32 11.76 8.53
CA ARG A 12 6.49 10.73 9.57
C ARG A 12 6.75 9.40 8.90
N PHE A 13 7.70 8.66 9.46
CA PHE A 13 8.09 7.35 8.98
C PHE A 13 7.96 6.32 10.09
N LEU A 14 7.68 5.07 9.72
CA LEU A 14 7.80 3.93 10.62
C LEU A 14 9.27 3.72 10.98
N THR A 15 9.54 3.48 12.26
CA THR A 15 10.91 3.32 12.77
C THR A 15 11.34 1.85 12.83
N GLY A 16 10.40 0.93 12.63
CA GLY A 16 10.56 -0.51 12.86
C GLY A 16 10.42 -0.92 14.34
N GLY A 17 9.91 -0.02 15.19
CA GLY A 17 9.57 -0.36 16.58
C GLY A 17 8.14 -0.88 16.67
N PRO A 18 7.83 -1.73 17.67
CA PRO A 18 6.48 -2.27 17.87
C PRO A 18 5.47 -1.15 18.08
N ASP A 19 4.30 -1.30 17.47
CA ASP A 19 3.32 -0.24 17.32
C ASP A 19 1.91 -0.66 17.79
N GLY A 20 1.77 -1.93 18.19
CA GLY A 20 0.56 -2.55 18.71
C GLY A 20 -0.44 -2.97 17.64
N VAL A 21 -0.07 -2.94 16.36
CA VAL A 21 -0.91 -3.26 15.21
C VAL A 21 -0.43 -4.56 14.55
N ASP A 22 -1.38 -5.28 13.97
CA ASP A 22 -1.08 -6.40 13.07
C ASP A 22 -1.09 -5.85 11.64
N ASN A 23 0.10 -5.73 11.07
CA ASN A 23 0.32 -5.23 9.74
C ASN A 23 0.40 -6.36 8.72
N ASP A 24 0.24 -7.62 9.11
CA ASP A 24 0.27 -8.71 8.16
C ASP A 24 -0.89 -8.68 7.17
N ASP A 25 -0.54 -9.00 5.94
CA ASP A 25 -1.47 -9.35 4.87
C ASP A 25 -1.58 -10.88 4.78
N TYR A 26 -2.64 -11.41 5.37
CA TYR A 26 -2.90 -12.83 5.40
C TYR A 26 -3.55 -13.32 4.10
N PRO A 27 -3.30 -14.58 3.70
CA PRO A 27 -4.04 -15.20 2.59
C PRO A 27 -5.55 -15.18 2.84
N GLU A 28 -6.32 -15.06 1.76
CA GLU A 28 -7.79 -15.12 1.84
C GLU A 28 -8.25 -16.43 2.50
N GLY A 29 -9.18 -16.33 3.44
CA GLY A 29 -9.71 -17.49 4.18
C GLY A 29 -8.82 -17.99 5.33
N TYR A 30 -7.72 -17.30 5.66
CA TYR A 30 -6.93 -17.62 6.85
C TYR A 30 -7.78 -17.49 8.13
N VAL A 31 -7.81 -18.55 8.94
CA VAL A 31 -8.57 -18.65 10.21
C VAL A 31 -7.68 -18.94 11.42
N GLY A 32 -6.36 -18.82 11.27
CA GLY A 32 -5.41 -19.05 12.34
C GLY A 32 -5.25 -17.85 13.29
N PRO A 33 -4.36 -17.97 14.28
CA PRO A 33 -4.06 -16.86 15.18
C PRO A 33 -3.44 -15.69 14.41
N THR A 34 -3.99 -14.50 14.60
CA THR A 34 -3.37 -13.23 14.20
C THR A 34 -2.36 -12.84 15.28
N ALA A 35 -1.12 -12.53 14.89
CA ALA A 35 -0.07 -12.22 15.85
C ALA A 35 0.26 -10.73 15.79
N THR A 36 -0.31 -9.96 16.71
CA THR A 36 0.06 -8.55 16.91
C THR A 36 1.49 -8.49 17.44
N ASP A 37 2.38 -7.75 16.76
CA ASP A 37 3.75 -7.47 17.20
C ASP A 37 4.50 -8.71 17.70
N GLU A 38 4.71 -9.69 16.81
CA GLU A 38 5.28 -10.99 17.17
C GLU A 38 6.49 -10.90 18.10
N ASP A 39 6.25 -11.26 19.37
CA ASP A 39 7.28 -11.41 20.39
C ASP A 39 8.17 -12.59 19.99
N SER A 40 9.45 -12.32 19.75
CA SER A 40 10.46 -13.36 19.44
C SER A 40 10.86 -14.20 20.67
N GLY A 41 9.90 -14.45 21.57
CA GLY A 41 10.11 -14.73 22.98
C GLY A 41 9.73 -16.12 23.47
N THR A 42 9.77 -17.19 22.66
CA THR A 42 9.55 -18.57 23.15
C THR A 42 10.83 -19.41 23.10
N GLY A 43 11.81 -18.93 23.85
CA GLY A 43 12.93 -19.72 24.36
C GLY A 43 12.94 -19.82 25.88
N GLY A 44 11.79 -20.07 26.51
CA GLY A 44 11.67 -20.66 27.86
C GLY A 44 12.23 -19.92 29.08
N GLU A 45 12.89 -18.77 28.94
CA GLU A 45 13.38 -17.99 30.07
C GLU A 45 12.67 -16.64 30.09
N VAL A 46 11.69 -16.52 30.99
CA VAL A 46 11.10 -15.24 31.40
C VAL A 46 12.21 -14.42 32.04
N ILE A 47 13.01 -13.75 31.22
CA ILE A 47 13.97 -12.78 31.72
C ILE A 47 13.13 -11.60 32.19
N LEU A 48 13.02 -11.46 33.52
CA LEU A 48 12.36 -10.38 34.27
C LEU A 48 13.00 -8.99 34.04
N THR A 49 13.60 -8.75 32.88
CA THR A 49 14.23 -7.49 32.50
C THR A 49 13.43 -6.76 31.42
N GLY A 50 12.09 -6.75 31.49
CA GLY A 50 11.21 -5.74 30.87
C GLY A 50 11.51 -5.29 29.43
N ALA A 51 12.17 -6.11 28.62
CA ALA A 51 12.56 -5.76 27.28
C ALA A 51 11.50 -6.37 26.37
N ASN A 52 10.49 -5.56 26.03
CA ASN A 52 9.61 -5.80 24.90
C ASN A 52 10.51 -6.07 23.67
N ARG A 53 10.75 -7.34 23.35
CA ARG A 53 11.47 -7.76 22.15
C ARG A 53 10.48 -7.77 20.98
N GLY A 54 9.86 -6.62 20.73
CA GLY A 54 8.94 -6.44 19.61
C GLY A 54 9.68 -6.30 18.28
N GLY A 55 9.01 -6.67 17.19
CA GLY A 55 9.12 -5.99 15.90
C GLY A 55 9.96 -6.65 14.81
N ARG A 56 9.97 -7.99 14.66
CA ARG A 56 10.52 -8.58 13.41
C ARG A 56 9.65 -8.25 12.19
N GLU A 57 8.34 -8.15 12.39
CA GLU A 57 7.38 -7.70 11.38
C GLU A 57 7.67 -6.27 10.92
N GLU A 58 7.81 -5.39 11.90
CA GLU A 58 8.04 -3.95 11.74
C GLU A 58 9.35 -3.60 11.02
N GLU A 59 10.32 -4.51 10.98
CA GLU A 59 11.58 -4.26 10.27
C GLU A 59 11.34 -3.99 8.78
N ALA A 60 10.38 -4.70 8.16
CA ALA A 60 10.02 -4.48 6.75
C ALA A 60 9.38 -3.12 6.52
N LEU A 61 8.69 -2.59 7.53
CA LEU A 61 8.00 -1.30 7.49
C LEU A 61 8.92 -0.11 7.74
N LYS A 62 10.12 -0.33 8.29
CA LYS A 62 11.06 0.74 8.62
C LYS A 62 11.36 1.65 7.43
N GLY A 63 11.16 2.95 7.63
CA GLY A 63 11.37 3.98 6.62
C GLY A 63 10.18 4.20 5.70
N SER A 64 9.09 3.44 5.86
CA SER A 64 7.84 3.67 5.14
C SER A 64 7.17 4.94 5.66
N GLU A 65 6.74 5.80 4.74
CA GLU A 65 6.10 7.08 5.06
C GLU A 65 4.64 6.87 5.42
N VAL A 66 4.26 7.21 6.66
CA VAL A 66 2.88 7.04 7.17
C VAL A 66 2.06 8.30 7.01
N PHE A 67 2.74 9.45 7.02
CA PHE A 67 2.09 10.74 7.11
C PHE A 67 2.92 11.82 6.42
N VAL A 68 2.23 12.57 5.57
CA VAL A 68 2.72 13.83 4.98
C VAL A 68 1.72 14.93 5.30
N GLU A 69 2.21 16.08 5.74
CA GLU A 69 1.36 17.26 5.97
C GLU A 69 2.00 18.48 5.31
N GLU A 70 1.25 19.11 4.41
CA GLU A 70 1.64 20.38 3.80
C GLU A 70 0.95 21.52 4.54
N VAL A 71 1.76 22.43 5.07
CA VAL A 71 1.32 23.51 5.96
C VAL A 71 1.80 24.85 5.44
N ASP A 72 1.01 25.89 5.64
CA ASP A 72 1.42 27.25 5.36
C ASP A 72 2.60 27.68 6.24
N GLY A 73 3.60 28.34 5.64
CA GLY A 73 4.80 28.74 6.39
C GLY A 73 4.58 29.84 7.43
N ALA A 74 3.42 30.52 7.44
CA ALA A 74 3.01 31.41 8.53
C ALA A 74 2.92 30.69 9.87
N ILE A 75 2.78 29.35 9.89
CA ILE A 75 2.83 28.56 11.13
C ILE A 75 4.13 28.77 11.92
N LEU A 76 5.24 29.11 11.24
CA LEU A 76 6.53 29.40 11.89
C LEU A 76 6.57 30.77 12.57
N ASN A 77 5.62 31.65 12.24
CA ASN A 77 5.48 32.99 12.82
C ASN A 77 4.32 33.06 13.83
N ALA A 78 3.69 31.94 14.19
CA ALA A 78 2.58 31.98 15.13
C ALA A 78 3.03 32.59 16.47
N PRO A 79 2.16 33.36 17.15
CA PRO A 79 2.54 34.09 18.37
C PRO A 79 3.01 33.18 19.51
N SER A 80 2.55 31.92 19.51
CA SER A 80 2.98 30.91 20.46
C SER A 80 3.22 29.55 19.80
N VAL A 81 4.12 28.77 20.39
CA VAL A 81 4.38 27.36 20.03
C VAL A 81 3.12 26.51 20.17
N GLU A 82 2.24 26.86 21.12
CA GLU A 82 0.97 26.18 21.37
C GLU A 82 -0.06 26.49 20.28
N GLU A 83 -0.13 27.73 19.78
CA GLU A 83 -0.97 28.10 18.63
C GLU A 83 -0.46 27.52 17.31
N ALA A 84 0.86 27.40 17.12
CA ALA A 84 1.43 26.71 15.98
C ALA A 84 1.25 25.19 16.06
N GLY A 85 1.07 24.63 17.27
CA GLY A 85 1.08 23.19 17.51
C GLY A 85 2.37 22.48 17.10
N PHE A 86 3.43 23.21 16.70
CA PHE A 86 4.60 22.64 16.01
C PHE A 86 5.35 21.64 16.89
N PHE A 87 5.67 22.03 18.13
CA PHE A 87 6.33 21.15 19.10
C PHE A 87 5.34 20.30 19.91
N ALA A 88 4.11 20.81 20.08
CA ALA A 88 3.04 20.07 20.75
C ALA A 88 2.64 18.83 19.95
N CYS A 89 2.75 18.86 18.61
CA CYS A 89 2.52 17.69 17.77
C CYS A 89 3.46 16.56 18.14
N ALA A 90 4.79 16.76 18.13
CA ALA A 90 5.72 15.67 18.37
C ALA A 90 5.45 14.96 19.71
N LYS A 91 5.07 15.75 20.74
CA LYS A 91 4.66 15.22 22.03
C LYS A 91 3.31 14.50 21.98
N LYS A 92 2.25 15.12 21.45
CA LYS A 92 0.92 14.51 21.36
C LYS A 92 0.91 13.28 20.47
N ALA A 93 1.59 13.34 19.34
CA ALA A 93 1.77 12.21 18.44
C ALA A 93 2.56 11.10 19.12
N ALA A 94 3.61 11.40 19.89
CA ALA A 94 4.32 10.37 20.67
C ALA A 94 3.45 9.79 21.80
N GLU A 95 2.68 10.62 22.50
CA GLU A 95 1.76 10.18 23.57
C GLU A 95 0.60 9.34 23.03
N ALA A 96 -0.01 9.77 21.92
CA ALA A 96 -1.07 9.06 21.23
C ALA A 96 -0.53 7.80 20.54
N ALA A 97 0.68 7.85 19.97
CA ALA A 97 1.30 6.67 19.38
C ALA A 97 1.72 5.61 20.38
N ALA A 98 1.90 5.96 21.65
CA ALA A 98 2.13 4.97 22.69
C ALA A 98 0.89 4.08 22.96
N SER A 99 -0.31 4.50 22.53
CA SER A 99 -1.54 3.71 22.65
C SER A 99 -2.09 3.24 21.29
N ASN A 100 -2.12 4.13 20.29
CA ASN A 100 -2.47 3.82 18.91
C ASN A 100 -1.74 4.82 17.96
N PRO A 101 -0.69 4.38 17.25
CA PRO A 101 0.10 5.22 16.34
C PRO A 101 -0.67 5.80 15.17
N PHE A 102 -1.82 5.21 14.86
CA PHE A 102 -2.73 5.59 13.78
C PHE A 102 -4.04 6.20 14.29
N SER A 103 -4.13 6.57 15.57
CA SER A 103 -5.29 7.32 16.04
C SER A 103 -5.39 8.68 15.33
N PRO A 104 -6.60 9.23 15.11
CA PRO A 104 -6.76 10.56 14.54
C PRO A 104 -5.93 11.64 15.26
N ASP A 105 -5.76 11.51 16.58
CA ASP A 105 -4.92 12.39 17.39
C ASP A 105 -3.42 12.21 17.15
N ALA A 106 -2.96 10.97 16.90
CA ALA A 106 -1.57 10.70 16.51
C ALA A 106 -1.25 11.15 15.07
N MET A 107 -2.30 11.30 14.25
CA MET A 107 -2.23 11.64 12.84
C MET A 107 -2.50 13.13 12.54
N ARG A 108 -2.96 13.92 13.51
CA ARG A 108 -3.22 15.37 13.33
C ARG A 108 -2.16 16.21 14.04
N CYS A 109 -1.21 16.69 13.25
CA CYS A 109 0.01 17.32 13.75
C CYS A 109 -0.15 18.83 13.90
N SER A 110 -0.54 19.51 12.83
CA SER A 110 -0.81 20.95 12.84
C SER A 110 -2.30 21.22 13.02
N PRO A 111 -2.69 22.35 13.63
CA PRO A 111 -4.07 22.80 13.58
C PRO A 111 -4.54 23.04 12.14
N ASP A 112 -5.73 22.55 11.77
CA ASP A 112 -6.35 22.70 10.44
C ASP A 112 -6.33 24.15 9.92
N LYS A 113 -6.26 25.13 10.83
CA LYS A 113 -6.05 26.55 10.53
C LYS A 113 -4.95 26.80 9.50
N TYR A 114 -3.85 26.05 9.57
CA TYR A 114 -2.65 26.28 8.75
C TYR A 114 -2.44 25.23 7.66
N VAL A 115 -3.23 24.15 7.65
CA VAL A 115 -2.94 22.96 6.84
C VAL A 115 -3.61 23.07 5.48
N TYR A 116 -2.84 22.82 4.42
CA TYR A 116 -3.35 22.69 3.06
C TYR A 116 -3.85 21.28 2.80
N SER A 117 -3.02 20.28 3.13
CA SER A 117 -3.35 18.87 2.95
C SER A 117 -2.67 17.96 3.99
N ARG A 118 -3.25 16.79 4.19
CA ARG A 118 -2.66 15.66 4.91
C ARG A 118 -2.82 14.40 4.07
N THR A 119 -1.76 13.62 3.96
CA THR A 119 -1.78 12.30 3.35
C THR A 119 -1.41 11.27 4.39
N HIS A 120 -2.23 10.24 4.53
CA HIS A 120 -2.05 9.10 5.41
C HIS A 120 -1.85 7.85 4.57
N THR A 121 -0.84 7.06 4.90
CA THR A 121 -0.54 5.82 4.18
C THR A 121 -0.59 4.67 5.18
N ASN A 122 -1.53 3.76 4.96
CA ASN A 122 -1.62 2.50 5.68
C ASN A 122 -0.71 1.48 5.00
N TRP A 123 0.23 0.93 5.76
CA TRP A 123 1.17 -0.05 5.25
C TRP A 123 0.84 -1.43 5.78
N LYS A 124 0.98 -2.41 4.90
CA LYS A 124 0.86 -3.84 5.21
C LYS A 124 2.16 -4.55 4.89
N VAL A 125 2.36 -5.69 5.50
CA VAL A 125 3.50 -6.57 5.33
C VAL A 125 3.03 -7.88 4.75
N ARG A 126 3.52 -8.21 3.55
CA ARG A 126 3.30 -9.53 2.99
C ARG A 126 4.45 -10.45 3.33
N ARG A 127 4.16 -11.59 3.93
CA ARG A 127 5.15 -12.63 4.25
C ARG A 127 5.12 -13.72 3.19
N LEU A 128 6.17 -13.77 2.38
CA LEU A 128 6.31 -14.78 1.33
C LEU A 128 6.83 -16.10 1.90
N TYR A 129 7.93 -16.02 2.64
CA TYR A 129 8.60 -17.16 3.25
C TYR A 129 8.75 -16.94 4.75
N ARG A 130 8.55 -18.01 5.51
CA ARG A 130 8.74 -18.00 6.94
C ARG A 130 9.39 -19.28 7.44
N HIS A 131 10.10 -19.18 8.56
CA HIS A 131 10.52 -20.36 9.29
C HIS A 131 9.30 -21.05 9.92
N VAL A 132 9.25 -22.38 9.86
CA VAL A 132 8.15 -23.17 10.44
C VAL A 132 8.34 -23.22 11.95
N ASP A 133 7.68 -22.32 12.67
CA ASP A 133 7.53 -22.38 14.12
C ASP A 133 6.06 -22.58 14.49
N VAL A 134 5.80 -23.24 15.62
CA VAL A 134 4.48 -23.77 16.00
C VAL A 134 3.42 -22.68 16.21
N ASP A 135 3.84 -21.44 16.48
CA ASP A 135 2.96 -20.35 16.91
C ASP A 135 2.77 -19.25 15.86
N ASN A 136 3.30 -19.44 14.65
CA ASN A 136 3.44 -18.39 13.66
C ASN A 136 2.56 -18.65 12.43
N PRO A 137 1.81 -17.64 11.93
CA PRO A 137 1.10 -17.77 10.67
C PRO A 137 2.06 -18.18 9.54
N PRO A 138 1.69 -19.19 8.73
CA PRO A 138 2.47 -19.59 7.57
C PRO A 138 2.66 -18.41 6.62
N GLY A 139 3.83 -18.34 5.96
CA GLY A 139 3.97 -17.45 4.82
C GLY A 139 2.99 -17.85 3.71
N ARG A 140 2.67 -16.94 2.80
CA ARG A 140 1.65 -17.15 1.75
C ARG A 140 1.88 -18.40 0.89
N PHE A 141 3.11 -18.92 0.84
CA PHE A 141 3.48 -20.11 0.09
C PHE A 141 3.50 -21.42 0.90
N ALA A 142 3.24 -21.40 2.19
CA ALA A 142 3.31 -22.60 3.02
C ALA A 142 2.04 -23.47 3.00
N ASP A 143 0.88 -22.93 2.55
CA ASP A 143 -0.41 -23.62 2.61
C ASP A 143 -0.95 -24.10 1.26
N ASP A 144 -0.27 -23.84 0.12
CA ASP A 144 -0.74 -24.34 -1.17
C ASP A 144 -0.30 -25.80 -1.41
N PRO A 145 -1.22 -26.78 -1.41
CA PRO A 145 -0.88 -28.19 -1.63
C PRO A 145 -0.38 -28.49 -3.05
N ASN A 146 -0.58 -27.57 -4.01
CA ASN A 146 -0.09 -27.68 -5.38
C ASN A 146 1.24 -26.96 -5.60
N THR A 147 1.65 -26.13 -4.64
CA THR A 147 2.96 -25.52 -4.63
C THR A 147 3.97 -26.54 -4.10
N PRO A 148 5.08 -26.82 -4.81
CA PRO A 148 6.18 -27.59 -4.24
C PRO A 148 6.57 -26.94 -2.91
N PRO A 149 6.68 -27.70 -1.80
CA PRO A 149 6.90 -27.13 -0.49
C PRO A 149 8.03 -26.11 -0.58
N THR A 150 7.71 -24.85 -0.33
CA THR A 150 8.72 -23.81 -0.37
C THR A 150 9.62 -24.01 0.82
N PHE A 151 10.81 -24.54 0.58
CA PHE A 151 11.82 -24.69 1.62
C PHE A 151 12.40 -23.31 1.90
N SER A 152 11.95 -22.66 2.98
CA SER A 152 12.76 -21.61 3.58
C SER A 152 14.02 -22.28 4.15
N LEU A 153 15.19 -21.66 3.93
CA LEU A 153 16.35 -22.01 4.74
C LEU A 153 15.94 -21.81 6.21
N GLN A 154 16.31 -22.75 7.09
CA GLN A 154 15.85 -22.91 8.48
C GLN A 154 15.93 -21.68 9.41
N GLU A 155 16.35 -20.52 8.93
CA GLU A 155 16.51 -19.30 9.73
C GLU A 155 16.16 -18.02 8.96
N LYS A 156 15.52 -18.10 7.78
CA LYS A 156 15.24 -16.92 6.95
C LYS A 156 13.74 -16.74 6.73
N SER A 157 13.26 -15.54 7.03
CA SER A 157 11.98 -15.03 6.56
C SER A 157 12.21 -14.08 5.39
N VAL A 158 11.20 -13.98 4.52
CA VAL A 158 11.15 -12.97 3.47
C VAL A 158 9.79 -12.32 3.56
N SER A 159 9.81 -11.03 3.84
CA SER A 159 8.65 -10.17 3.86
C SER A 159 8.95 -8.90 3.07
N PHE A 160 7.89 -8.24 2.61
CA PHE A 160 7.99 -6.90 2.05
C PHE A 160 6.82 -6.05 2.52
N ALA A 161 7.10 -4.77 2.75
CA ALA A 161 6.08 -3.77 3.01
C ALA A 161 5.47 -3.28 1.69
N PHE A 162 4.18 -3.02 1.71
CA PHE A 162 3.46 -2.40 0.61
C PHE A 162 2.39 -1.43 1.14
N ASN A 163 2.07 -0.45 0.31
CA ASN A 163 1.04 0.53 0.61
C ASN A 163 -0.32 -0.14 0.36
N ASP A 164 -1.12 -0.35 1.40
CA ASP A 164 -2.46 -0.90 1.22
C ASP A 164 -3.44 0.21 0.86
N THR A 165 -3.49 1.26 1.67
CA THR A 165 -4.46 2.35 1.51
C THR A 165 -3.77 3.69 1.69
N THR A 166 -4.08 4.67 0.84
CA THR A 166 -3.68 6.05 1.00
C THR A 166 -4.89 6.96 1.07
N GLU A 167 -4.99 7.80 2.09
CA GLU A 167 -6.03 8.81 2.23
C GLU A 167 -5.42 10.21 2.16
N THR A 168 -6.03 11.11 1.40
CA THR A 168 -5.60 12.51 1.34
C THR A 168 -6.73 13.45 1.72
N GLU A 169 -6.57 14.16 2.83
CA GLU A 169 -7.44 15.22 3.31
C GLU A 169 -6.97 16.57 2.76
N THR A 170 -7.83 17.29 2.02
CA THR A 170 -7.61 18.67 1.57
C THR A 170 -8.40 19.64 2.46
N ILE A 171 -7.71 20.57 3.12
CA ILE A 171 -8.26 21.42 4.22
C ILE A 171 -8.30 22.91 3.85
N GLU A 172 -7.55 23.35 2.83
CA GLU A 172 -7.52 24.74 2.32
C GLU A 172 -7.05 25.82 3.32
N ALA A 173 -6.40 25.46 4.44
CA ALA A 173 -5.93 26.39 5.48
C ALA A 173 -6.99 27.45 5.86
N ASN A 174 -8.24 27.01 6.01
CA ASN A 174 -9.41 27.90 6.13
C ASN A 174 -9.25 28.99 7.21
N GLY A 175 -8.60 28.67 8.33
CA GLY A 175 -8.42 29.63 9.41
C GLY A 175 -7.49 30.78 9.04
N LEU A 176 -6.42 30.53 8.28
CA LEU A 176 -5.57 31.61 7.73
C LEU A 176 -6.33 32.47 6.72
N MET A 177 -7.10 31.83 5.84
CA MET A 177 -7.91 32.56 4.86
C MET A 177 -8.95 33.45 5.55
N GLN A 178 -9.53 32.99 6.65
CA GLN A 178 -10.41 33.83 7.47
C GLN A 178 -9.70 34.98 8.17
N ASP A 179 -8.51 34.77 8.71
CA ASP A 179 -7.75 35.87 9.33
C ASP A 179 -7.35 36.94 8.30
N LEU A 180 -6.97 36.51 7.10
CA LEU A 180 -6.51 37.39 6.02
C LEU A 180 -7.67 38.15 5.35
N PHE A 181 -8.80 37.49 5.11
CA PHE A 181 -9.90 38.03 4.32
C PHE A 181 -11.17 38.36 5.12
N GLY A 182 -11.34 37.77 6.31
CA GLY A 182 -12.56 37.87 7.12
C GLY A 182 -12.79 39.22 7.81
N GLY A 183 -11.80 40.12 7.83
CA GLY A 183 -11.95 41.49 8.30
C GLY A 183 -12.59 42.45 7.29
N GLY A 184 -12.79 42.00 6.04
CA GLY A 184 -13.40 42.79 4.96
C GLY A 184 -14.92 42.60 4.83
N PRO A 185 -15.56 43.29 3.88
CA PRO A 185 -16.99 43.12 3.58
C PRO A 185 -17.34 41.74 2.98
N ILE A 186 -16.33 40.94 2.63
CA ILE A 186 -16.47 39.60 2.07
C ILE A 186 -15.89 38.61 3.09
N SER A 187 -16.76 37.79 3.68
CA SER A 187 -16.33 36.72 4.59
C SER A 187 -15.86 35.50 3.79
N TYR A 188 -14.71 34.92 4.16
CA TYR A 188 -14.26 33.64 3.60
C TYR A 188 -15.02 32.49 4.27
N PRO A 189 -15.76 31.66 3.50
CA PRO A 189 -16.53 30.56 4.08
C PRO A 189 -15.60 29.47 4.61
N VAL A 190 -15.87 28.94 5.81
CA VAL A 190 -15.24 27.69 6.28
C VAL A 190 -15.79 26.56 5.43
N ARG A 191 -14.90 25.73 4.87
CA ARG A 191 -15.26 24.50 4.20
C ARG A 191 -14.83 23.31 5.05
N ASN A 192 -15.62 22.25 5.04
CA ASN A 192 -15.17 21.00 5.60
C ASN A 192 -14.04 20.43 4.73
N PRO A 193 -13.09 19.72 5.33
CA PRO A 193 -12.08 19.01 4.56
C PRO A 193 -12.71 18.05 3.57
N LYS A 194 -12.04 17.84 2.44
CA LYS A 194 -12.39 16.81 1.46
C LYS A 194 -11.37 15.69 1.53
N THR A 195 -11.83 14.45 1.64
CA THR A 195 -10.95 13.29 1.70
C THR A 195 -11.05 12.52 0.39
N THR A 196 -9.91 12.15 -0.18
CA THR A 196 -9.85 11.12 -1.23
C THR A 196 -9.14 9.89 -0.70
N ARG A 197 -9.40 8.72 -1.30
CA ARG A 197 -8.80 7.45 -0.89
C ARG A 197 -8.39 6.63 -2.11
N THR A 198 -7.23 6.03 -2.06
CA THR A 198 -6.80 4.99 -2.99
C THR A 198 -6.46 3.72 -2.22
N GLN A 199 -6.79 2.56 -2.78
CA GLN A 199 -6.41 1.25 -2.23
C GLN A 199 -5.67 0.45 -3.29
N THR A 200 -4.61 -0.25 -2.90
CA THR A 200 -3.76 -1.02 -3.82
C THR A 200 -3.51 -2.42 -3.29
N GLU A 201 -3.78 -3.40 -4.14
CA GLU A 201 -3.44 -4.80 -3.94
C GLU A 201 -2.23 -5.17 -4.81
N TYR A 202 -1.45 -6.12 -4.32
CA TYR A 202 -0.23 -6.55 -4.97
C TYR A 202 -0.25 -8.04 -5.27
N ASP A 203 0.63 -8.50 -6.16
CA ASP A 203 1.02 -9.91 -6.28
C ASP A 203 2.17 -10.28 -5.34
N ASN A 204 2.65 -11.52 -5.43
CA ASN A 204 3.76 -12.01 -4.62
C ASN A 204 5.14 -11.46 -5.03
N TYR A 205 5.21 -10.70 -6.12
CA TYR A 205 6.42 -10.03 -6.61
C TYR A 205 6.42 -8.53 -6.30
N GLY A 206 5.38 -8.04 -5.60
CA GLY A 206 5.22 -6.63 -5.26
C GLY A 206 4.80 -5.78 -6.45
N ASN A 207 4.15 -6.37 -7.46
CA ASN A 207 3.51 -5.63 -8.53
C ASN A 207 2.06 -5.31 -8.17
N VAL A 208 1.55 -4.14 -8.56
CA VAL A 208 0.17 -3.72 -8.27
C VAL A 208 -0.80 -4.47 -9.19
N THR A 209 -1.60 -5.38 -8.64
CA THR A 209 -2.57 -6.17 -9.40
C THR A 209 -3.95 -5.53 -9.43
N ARG A 210 -4.26 -4.70 -8.44
CA ARG A 210 -5.51 -3.95 -8.38
C ARG A 210 -5.29 -2.62 -7.69
N GLU A 211 -5.81 -1.57 -8.27
CA GLU A 211 -5.83 -0.22 -7.72
C GLU A 211 -7.27 0.28 -7.77
N ILE A 212 -7.80 0.74 -6.65
CA ILE A 212 -9.10 1.37 -6.54
C ILE A 212 -8.86 2.84 -6.18
N ASP A 213 -9.23 3.75 -7.06
CA ASP A 213 -9.39 5.16 -6.71
C ASP A 213 -10.84 5.34 -6.27
N TYR A 214 -11.07 5.63 -5.00
CA TYR A 214 -12.41 5.83 -4.46
C TYR A 214 -12.97 7.24 -4.73
N GLY A 215 -12.18 8.12 -5.35
CA GLY A 215 -12.56 9.51 -5.54
C GLY A 215 -12.78 10.21 -4.20
N LEU A 216 -13.89 10.93 -4.05
CA LEU A 216 -14.23 11.61 -2.80
C LEU A 216 -14.92 10.66 -1.81
N VAL A 217 -14.36 10.52 -0.60
CA VAL A 217 -14.91 9.64 0.45
C VAL A 217 -15.42 10.44 1.64
N ASP A 218 -16.46 9.92 2.32
CA ASP A 218 -16.88 10.44 3.62
C ASP A 218 -15.96 9.84 4.71
N PRO A 219 -15.19 10.66 5.45
CA PRO A 219 -14.31 10.17 6.51
C PRO A 219 -15.06 9.53 7.69
N ASN A 220 -16.38 9.68 7.77
CA ASN A 220 -17.22 9.07 8.80
C ASN A 220 -18.02 7.86 8.29
N ALA A 221 -17.99 7.59 6.99
CA ALA A 221 -18.64 6.40 6.45
C ALA A 221 -17.82 5.15 6.80
N PRO A 222 -18.46 3.96 6.81
CA PRO A 222 -17.74 2.69 6.82
C PRO A 222 -16.69 2.64 5.70
N GLU A 223 -15.67 1.80 5.87
CA GLU A 223 -14.69 1.53 4.80
C GLU A 223 -15.40 1.21 3.48
N ASN A 224 -14.85 1.73 2.37
CA ASN A 224 -15.29 1.47 0.98
C ASN A 224 -16.61 2.14 0.56
N VAL A 225 -16.86 3.38 0.99
CA VAL A 225 -18.01 4.18 0.51
C VAL A 225 -17.54 5.49 -0.12
N SER A 226 -17.67 5.63 -1.45
CA SER A 226 -17.56 6.94 -2.12
C SER A 226 -18.80 7.80 -1.86
N PHE A 227 -18.58 9.10 -1.94
CA PHE A 227 -19.60 10.13 -1.89
C PHE A 227 -20.24 10.42 -3.25
N MET A 228 -19.54 10.15 -4.36
CA MET A 228 -19.91 10.66 -5.68
C MET A 228 -20.09 9.61 -6.78
N ASP A 229 -19.97 8.31 -6.48
CA ASP A 229 -20.07 7.24 -7.51
C ASP A 229 -19.05 7.51 -8.63
N ASP A 230 -17.83 7.84 -8.21
CA ASP A 230 -16.72 8.33 -9.03
C ASP A 230 -15.50 7.41 -8.93
N GLU A 231 -15.70 6.19 -8.48
CA GLU A 231 -14.66 5.20 -8.31
C GLU A 231 -14.13 4.65 -9.62
N ILE A 232 -12.83 4.35 -9.64
CA ILE A 232 -12.16 3.73 -10.76
C ILE A 232 -11.39 2.52 -10.24
N VAL A 233 -11.67 1.35 -10.80
CA VAL A 233 -10.96 0.11 -10.50
C VAL A 233 -10.04 -0.22 -11.66
N THR A 234 -8.74 -0.20 -11.42
CA THR A 234 -7.72 -0.64 -12.38
C THR A 234 -7.17 -1.99 -11.95
N GLN A 235 -7.33 -3.01 -12.78
CA GLN A 235 -6.74 -4.33 -12.57
C GLN A 235 -5.62 -4.58 -13.57
N THR A 236 -4.50 -5.12 -13.11
CA THR A 236 -3.33 -5.41 -13.94
C THR A 236 -2.91 -6.86 -13.77
N VAL A 237 -2.80 -7.57 -14.88
CA VAL A 237 -2.22 -8.92 -14.96
C VAL A 237 -0.83 -8.81 -15.58
N TYR A 238 0.18 -9.34 -14.92
CA TYR A 238 1.56 -9.31 -15.39
C TYR A 238 1.93 -10.55 -16.20
N ALA A 239 2.81 -10.38 -17.18
CA ALA A 239 3.33 -11.42 -18.06
C ALA A 239 4.42 -12.23 -17.33
N LEU A 240 3.99 -13.22 -16.55
CA LEU A 240 4.84 -14.04 -15.69
C LEU A 240 5.11 -15.44 -16.27
N SER A 241 5.40 -15.53 -17.58
CA SER A 241 5.77 -16.80 -18.22
C SER A 241 7.07 -17.38 -17.64
N GLU A 242 7.32 -18.67 -17.87
CA GLU A 242 8.54 -19.33 -17.37
C GLU A 242 9.82 -18.59 -17.81
N SER A 243 9.90 -18.18 -19.08
CA SER A 243 11.03 -17.39 -19.59
C SER A 243 11.10 -15.99 -18.96
N ALA A 244 9.96 -15.35 -18.69
CA ALA A 244 9.93 -14.06 -17.99
C ALA A 244 10.56 -14.21 -16.59
N LEU A 245 10.11 -15.21 -15.85
CA LEU A 245 10.54 -15.50 -14.50
C LEU A 245 12.05 -15.89 -14.49
N GLN A 246 12.50 -16.78 -15.38
CA GLN A 246 13.92 -17.16 -15.50
C GLN A 246 14.84 -15.95 -15.74
N ASN A 247 14.38 -14.96 -16.50
CA ASN A 247 15.11 -13.73 -16.82
C ASN A 247 14.79 -12.56 -15.88
N TRP A 248 14.00 -12.79 -14.82
CA TRP A 248 13.59 -11.79 -13.84
C TRP A 248 12.83 -10.59 -14.43
N LEU A 249 12.01 -10.83 -15.45
CA LEU A 249 11.15 -9.87 -16.14
C LEU A 249 9.76 -9.80 -15.49
N ILE A 250 9.71 -9.45 -14.21
CA ILE A 250 8.51 -9.58 -13.36
C ILE A 250 7.52 -8.40 -13.44
N ARG A 251 7.84 -7.31 -14.14
CA ARG A 251 7.07 -6.04 -14.15
C ARG A 251 6.46 -5.67 -15.50
N LEU A 252 6.26 -6.66 -16.36
CA LEU A 252 5.71 -6.44 -17.71
C LEU A 252 4.19 -6.66 -17.68
N PRO A 253 3.35 -5.61 -17.79
CA PRO A 253 1.90 -5.77 -17.76
C PRO A 253 1.42 -6.48 -19.04
N ALA A 254 0.77 -7.64 -18.91
CA ALA A 254 0.14 -8.33 -20.03
C ALA A 254 -1.23 -7.70 -20.37
N ILE A 255 -2.06 -7.49 -19.34
CA ILE A 255 -3.41 -6.92 -19.47
C ILE A 255 -3.56 -5.86 -18.40
N GLN A 256 -4.13 -4.71 -18.76
CA GLN A 256 -4.61 -3.73 -17.80
C GLN A 256 -6.05 -3.38 -18.16
N ARG A 257 -6.98 -3.60 -17.23
CA ARG A 257 -8.39 -3.28 -17.39
C ARG A 257 -8.78 -2.19 -16.41
N VAL A 258 -9.62 -1.28 -16.88
CA VAL A 258 -10.25 -0.23 -16.09
C VAL A 258 -11.76 -0.47 -16.11
N GLU A 259 -12.35 -0.50 -14.92
CA GLU A 259 -13.78 -0.68 -14.66
C GLU A 259 -14.25 0.38 -13.66
N ASP A 260 -15.56 0.59 -13.57
CA ASP A 260 -16.18 1.33 -12.46
C ASP A 260 -16.38 0.43 -11.21
N GLU A 261 -16.96 0.96 -10.14
CA GLU A 261 -17.28 0.24 -8.90
C GLU A 261 -18.27 -0.93 -9.08
N ASN A 262 -19.08 -0.88 -10.12
CA ASN A 262 -20.07 -1.91 -10.44
C ASN A 262 -19.51 -2.97 -11.40
N GLY A 263 -18.22 -2.90 -11.74
CA GLY A 263 -17.57 -3.80 -12.71
C GLY A 263 -17.96 -3.51 -14.15
N VAL A 264 -18.48 -2.31 -14.45
CA VAL A 264 -18.76 -1.89 -15.82
C VAL A 264 -17.44 -1.52 -16.48
N PHE A 265 -17.18 -2.17 -17.61
CA PHE A 265 -15.99 -1.94 -18.40
C PHE A 265 -15.87 -0.49 -18.89
N VAL A 266 -14.67 0.08 -18.72
CA VAL A 266 -14.28 1.38 -19.28
C VAL A 266 -13.26 1.20 -20.41
N SER A 267 -12.18 0.48 -20.15
CA SER A 267 -11.14 0.21 -21.15
C SER A 267 -10.28 -1.00 -20.80
N GLU A 268 -9.61 -1.58 -21.79
CA GLU A 268 -8.57 -2.59 -21.57
C GLU A 268 -7.41 -2.39 -22.54
N SER A 269 -6.18 -2.48 -22.03
CA SER A 269 -4.96 -2.56 -22.85
C SER A 269 -4.35 -3.96 -22.74
N ARG A 270 -3.80 -4.44 -23.86
CA ARG A 270 -3.08 -5.72 -23.94
C ARG A 270 -1.72 -5.51 -24.56
N ASN A 271 -0.68 -5.96 -23.88
CA ASN A 271 0.70 -5.87 -24.37
C ASN A 271 1.21 -7.25 -24.78
N PHE A 272 1.90 -7.28 -25.92
CA PHE A 272 2.52 -8.47 -26.45
C PHE A 272 4.03 -8.23 -26.63
N TYR A 273 4.83 -9.16 -26.11
CA TYR A 273 6.28 -9.02 -26.01
C TYR A 273 7.01 -10.04 -26.88
N ASP A 274 8.21 -9.66 -27.34
CA ASP A 274 9.13 -10.47 -28.16
C ASP A 274 8.45 -11.13 -29.38
N GLY A 275 9.06 -12.13 -30.00
CA GLY A 275 8.51 -12.75 -31.21
C GLY A 275 8.54 -11.86 -32.45
N GLN A 276 7.59 -12.07 -33.37
CA GLN A 276 7.54 -11.37 -34.65
C GLN A 276 7.13 -9.90 -34.47
N GLU A 277 7.75 -9.00 -35.24
CA GLU A 277 7.41 -7.57 -35.25
C GLU A 277 5.92 -7.34 -35.53
N PHE A 278 5.32 -6.41 -34.80
CA PHE A 278 3.89 -6.06 -34.85
C PHE A 278 2.92 -7.20 -34.54
N VAL A 279 3.41 -8.34 -34.05
CA VAL A 279 2.59 -9.48 -33.62
C VAL A 279 2.81 -9.74 -32.13
N GLY A 280 4.06 -9.92 -31.71
CA GLY A 280 4.36 -10.37 -30.35
C GLY A 280 4.31 -11.90 -30.19
N LEU A 281 4.74 -12.40 -29.04
CA LEU A 281 4.33 -13.72 -28.53
C LEU A 281 2.86 -13.71 -28.06
N PRO A 282 2.26 -14.86 -27.77
CA PRO A 282 0.93 -14.93 -27.15
C PRO A 282 0.78 -14.06 -25.89
N LEU A 283 -0.45 -13.65 -25.57
CA LEU A 283 -0.74 -12.79 -24.42
C LEU A 283 -0.27 -13.46 -23.12
N GLY A 284 0.43 -12.71 -22.26
CA GLY A 284 1.02 -13.23 -21.03
C GLY A 284 2.38 -13.92 -21.21
N GLU A 285 2.83 -14.15 -22.45
CA GLU A 285 4.16 -14.69 -22.73
C GLU A 285 5.19 -13.59 -22.99
N VAL A 286 6.39 -13.81 -22.45
CA VAL A 286 7.58 -13.00 -22.69
C VAL A 286 8.73 -13.92 -23.06
N GLY A 287 9.56 -13.50 -24.01
CA GLY A 287 10.80 -14.19 -24.36
C GLY A 287 11.96 -13.74 -23.47
N ASP A 288 13.18 -13.79 -24.01
CA ASP A 288 14.38 -13.49 -23.22
C ASP A 288 14.56 -12.00 -22.90
N ARG A 289 13.87 -11.10 -23.60
CA ARG A 289 14.20 -9.67 -23.60
C ARG A 289 13.06 -8.77 -23.15
N GLY A 290 11.81 -9.20 -23.22
CA GLY A 290 10.67 -8.34 -22.86
C GLY A 290 10.47 -7.17 -23.82
N LEU A 291 10.82 -7.31 -25.10
CA LEU A 291 10.66 -6.20 -26.05
C LEU A 291 9.19 -6.07 -26.47
N ALA A 292 8.54 -4.96 -26.13
CA ALA A 292 7.19 -4.68 -26.61
C ALA A 292 7.13 -4.68 -28.14
N LYS A 293 6.20 -5.46 -28.72
CA LYS A 293 6.00 -5.58 -30.18
C LYS A 293 4.65 -5.08 -30.65
N ARG A 294 3.63 -5.22 -29.82
CA ARG A 294 2.26 -4.84 -30.13
C ARG A 294 1.53 -4.47 -28.86
N GLU A 295 0.70 -3.46 -28.98
CA GLU A 295 -0.27 -3.04 -27.98
C GLU A 295 -1.64 -3.02 -28.66
N GLU A 296 -2.65 -3.57 -27.98
CA GLU A 296 -4.06 -3.47 -28.38
C GLU A 296 -4.81 -2.70 -27.31
N ILE A 297 -5.63 -1.72 -27.72
CA ILE A 297 -6.46 -0.93 -26.82
C ILE A 297 -7.92 -1.14 -27.20
N PHE A 298 -8.72 -1.56 -26.23
CA PHE A 298 -10.14 -1.83 -26.36
C PHE A 298 -10.95 -0.73 -25.69
N LEU A 299 -11.80 -0.08 -26.48
CA LEU A 299 -12.81 0.89 -26.06
C LEU A 299 -14.13 0.39 -26.65
N THR A 300 -14.87 -0.42 -25.91
CA THR A 300 -16.09 -1.09 -26.40
C THR A 300 -17.26 -0.83 -25.48
N GLU A 301 -18.45 -0.70 -26.08
CA GLU A 301 -19.73 -0.68 -25.36
C GLU A 301 -20.26 -2.11 -25.11
N ASP A 302 -19.63 -3.14 -25.70
CA ASP A 302 -19.97 -4.55 -25.50
C ASP A 302 -18.82 -5.33 -24.83
N PRO A 303 -18.68 -5.22 -23.50
CA PRO A 303 -17.63 -5.89 -22.75
C PRO A 303 -17.83 -7.39 -22.59
N ALA A 304 -19.04 -7.91 -22.84
CA ALA A 304 -19.32 -9.35 -22.77
C ALA A 304 -18.54 -10.17 -23.82
N SER A 305 -18.02 -9.49 -24.84
CA SER A 305 -17.10 -10.06 -25.83
C SER A 305 -15.68 -10.28 -25.30
N LEU A 306 -15.31 -9.63 -24.19
CA LEU A 306 -14.02 -9.79 -23.55
C LEU A 306 -14.09 -10.91 -22.49
N PRO A 307 -13.11 -11.83 -22.50
CA PRO A 307 -13.01 -12.83 -21.44
C PRO A 307 -12.78 -12.16 -20.06
N PRO A 308 -13.30 -12.75 -18.96
CA PRO A 308 -13.04 -12.25 -17.61
C PRO A 308 -11.55 -12.23 -17.28
N LEU A 309 -11.10 -11.27 -16.46
CA LEU A 309 -9.69 -11.15 -16.09
C LEU A 309 -9.19 -12.36 -15.31
N GLU A 310 -10.06 -12.98 -14.51
CA GLU A 310 -9.76 -14.15 -13.69
C GLU A 310 -9.27 -15.32 -14.56
N THR A 311 -9.79 -15.42 -15.79
CA THR A 311 -9.38 -16.45 -16.77
C THR A 311 -7.89 -16.36 -17.11
N TYR A 312 -7.29 -15.17 -16.99
CA TYR A 312 -5.86 -14.94 -17.22
C TYR A 312 -5.06 -15.00 -15.93
N ALA A 313 -5.59 -14.43 -14.85
CA ALA A 313 -4.97 -14.30 -13.53
C ALA A 313 -4.63 -15.66 -12.90
N GLU A 314 -5.56 -16.63 -12.94
CA GLU A 314 -5.38 -17.95 -12.34
C GLU A 314 -4.20 -18.74 -12.94
N SER A 315 -3.77 -18.39 -14.15
CA SER A 315 -2.66 -19.07 -14.82
C SER A 315 -1.27 -18.48 -14.49
N LEU A 316 -1.20 -17.27 -13.92
CA LEU A 316 0.02 -16.46 -13.83
C LEU A 316 0.35 -15.93 -12.43
N ILE A 317 -0.62 -15.76 -11.52
CA ILE A 317 -0.44 -14.95 -10.30
C ILE A 317 0.13 -15.73 -9.09
N ASP A 318 -0.07 -17.05 -9.02
CA ASP A 318 0.25 -17.85 -7.81
C ASP A 318 1.30 -18.93 -8.02
N ARG A 319 2.32 -18.70 -8.86
CA ARG A 319 3.47 -19.63 -8.97
C ARG A 319 4.65 -19.16 -8.11
N PRO A 320 4.81 -19.64 -6.86
CA PRO A 320 5.99 -19.34 -6.05
C PRO A 320 7.27 -19.96 -6.58
N GLY A 321 8.39 -19.36 -6.14
CA GLY A 321 9.72 -19.95 -6.23
C GLY A 321 10.71 -19.09 -7.00
N ASP A 322 12.00 -19.34 -6.78
CA ASP A 322 13.02 -18.93 -7.73
C ASP A 322 12.79 -19.76 -9.00
N PRO A 323 12.29 -19.16 -10.10
CA PRO A 323 11.99 -19.87 -11.34
C PRO A 323 13.23 -20.47 -12.01
N ARG A 324 14.43 -20.08 -11.55
CA ARG A 324 15.70 -20.67 -12.00
C ARG A 324 15.97 -22.01 -11.32
N LEU A 325 15.28 -22.33 -10.22
CA LEU A 325 15.34 -23.65 -9.61
C LEU A 325 14.33 -24.55 -10.33
N SER A 326 14.84 -25.41 -11.21
CA SER A 326 14.04 -26.48 -11.80
C SER A 326 13.35 -27.28 -10.70
N VAL A 327 12.08 -27.66 -10.90
CA VAL A 327 11.31 -28.51 -9.96
C VAL A 327 12.08 -29.80 -9.60
N GLU A 328 12.96 -30.27 -10.47
CA GLU A 328 13.82 -31.44 -10.25
C GLU A 328 14.95 -31.24 -9.22
N ALA A 329 15.34 -29.99 -8.90
CA ALA A 329 16.40 -29.71 -7.94
C ALA A 329 15.95 -29.89 -6.48
N THR A 330 14.65 -30.00 -6.23
CA THR A 330 14.05 -29.96 -4.89
C THR A 330 13.75 -31.36 -4.31
N LEU A 331 13.97 -32.44 -5.06
CA LEU A 331 13.74 -33.83 -4.60
C LEU A 331 15.00 -34.55 -4.12
N VAL A 332 16.12 -33.84 -3.97
CA VAL A 332 17.38 -34.40 -3.45
C VAL A 332 17.90 -33.54 -2.32
N ASN A 333 17.27 -33.64 -1.14
CA ASN A 333 17.90 -33.61 0.19
C ASN A 333 16.85 -33.77 1.29
#